data_AF-A0A929F5G0-F1
#
_entry.id   AF-A0A929F5G0-F1
#
_cell.length_a   1.000
_cell.length_b   1.000
_cell.length_c   1.000
_cell.angle_alpha   90.00
_cell.angle_beta   90.00
_cell.angle_gamma   90.00
#
_symmetry.space_group_name_H-M   'P 1'
#
loop_
_entity.id
_entity.type
_entity.pdbx_description
1 polymer ?
#
loop_
_entity_poly.entity_id
_entity_poly.type
_entity_poly.pdbx_seq_one_letter_code
_entity_poly.pdbx_strand_id
1 'polypeptide(L)'
;MEFPDPITGVPANRGLGVVIAGSGRHAAYRGMGKTVSALAFGHQGVGGQVAWADPQSGISFCLLTNGLDANPLRSARFCSALNNRAGACGEP
;
A
#
# COMPACT_ATOMS: atom_id res chain seq x y z
N MET A 1 2.16 13.39 18.08
CA MET A 1 3.58 13.39 17.66
C MET A 1 3.64 12.66 16.33
N GLU A 2 4.14 13.31 15.29
CA GLU A 2 4.28 12.70 13.97
C GLU A 2 5.55 11.84 13.99
N PHE A 3 5.42 10.53 13.80
CA PHE A 3 6.54 9.59 13.79
C PHE A 3 6.93 9.33 12.34
N PRO A 4 8.03 9.90 11.83
CA PRO A 4 8.45 9.68 10.46
C PRO A 4 9.04 8.27 10.31
N ASP A 5 8.75 7.65 9.16
CA ASP A 5 9.44 6.44 8.72
C ASP A 5 10.90 6.80 8.34
N PRO A 6 11.90 6.06 8.85
CA PRO A 6 13.31 6.45 8.69
C PRO A 6 13.84 6.30 7.27
N ILE A 7 13.15 5.54 6.40
CA ILE A 7 13.57 5.33 5.00
C ILE A 7 12.94 6.40 4.09
N THR A 8 11.68 6.71 4.31
CA THR A 8 10.88 7.58 3.41
C THR A 8 10.70 8.99 3.93
N GLY A 9 10.91 9.24 5.23
CA GLY A 9 10.69 10.52 5.90
C GLY A 9 9.22 10.94 6.03
N VAL A 10 8.27 10.13 5.53
CA VAL A 10 6.84 10.41 5.64
C VAL A 10 6.26 9.83 6.93
N PRO A 11 5.08 10.25 7.40
CA PRO A 11 4.44 9.68 8.59
C PRO A 11 4.30 8.16 8.47
N ALA A 12 4.79 7.44 9.47
CA ALA A 12 4.97 5.99 9.41
C ALA A 12 3.64 5.22 9.37
N ASN A 13 2.60 5.73 10.03
CA ASN A 13 1.26 5.17 10.13
C ASN A 13 1.26 3.64 10.29
N ARG A 14 1.71 3.17 11.45
CA ARG A 14 1.83 1.73 11.75
C ARG A 14 0.81 1.30 12.78
N GLY A 15 0.21 0.14 12.55
CA GLY A 15 -0.55 -0.62 13.55
C GLY A 15 0.27 -1.81 14.06
N LEU A 16 -0.39 -2.75 14.74
CA LEU A 16 0.24 -4.01 15.16
C LEU A 16 0.45 -4.92 13.94
N GLY A 17 1.66 -4.92 13.39
CA GLY A 17 2.06 -5.78 12.25
C GLY A 17 1.62 -5.30 10.87
N VAL A 18 1.00 -4.12 10.76
CA VAL A 18 0.49 -3.58 9.50
C VAL A 18 0.85 -2.10 9.30
N VAL A 19 0.83 -1.67 8.05
CA VAL A 19 0.84 -0.28 7.62
C VAL A 19 -0.59 0.19 7.43
N ILE A 20 -0.88 1.42 7.83
CA ILE A 20 -2.16 2.10 7.62
C ILE A 20 -1.96 3.16 6.55
N ALA A 21 -2.82 3.17 5.53
CA ALA A 21 -2.76 4.05 4.39
C ALA A 21 -2.72 5.51 4.80
N GLY A 22 -3.53 5.92 5.77
CA GLY A 22 -3.62 7.28 6.29
C GLY A 22 -4.02 8.32 5.23
N SER A 23 -4.29 9.54 5.68
CA SER A 23 -4.70 10.62 4.79
C SER A 23 -3.53 11.24 4.01
N GLY A 24 -3.87 11.99 2.97
CA GLY A 24 -2.94 12.79 2.18
C GLY A 24 -2.19 12.00 1.08
N ARG A 25 -1.13 12.62 0.54
CA ARG A 25 -0.43 12.14 -0.66
C ARG A 25 0.54 10.98 -0.45
N HIS A 26 0.71 10.52 0.80
CA HIS A 26 1.80 9.59 1.17
C HIS A 26 1.38 8.11 1.18
N ALA A 27 0.13 7.77 0.87
CA ALA A 27 -0.36 6.39 0.87
C ALA A 27 0.46 5.47 -0.08
N ALA A 28 0.95 5.99 -1.20
CA ALA A 28 1.80 5.24 -2.13
C ALA A 28 3.18 4.92 -1.54
N TYR A 29 3.76 5.83 -0.74
CA TYR A 29 5.01 5.57 0.00
C TYR A 29 4.83 4.51 1.10
N ARG A 30 3.59 4.32 1.54
CA ARG A 30 3.16 3.27 2.49
C ARG A 30 2.67 2.00 1.81
N GLY A 31 2.78 1.91 0.48
CA GLY A 31 2.48 0.70 -0.27
C GLY A 31 1.01 0.42 -0.55
N MET A 32 0.16 1.43 -0.39
CA MET A 32 -1.30 1.27 -0.53
C MET A 32 -1.84 1.78 -1.88
N GLY A 33 -1.00 2.43 -2.69
CA GLY A 33 -1.46 3.17 -3.86
C GLY A 33 -2.05 4.54 -3.47
N LYS A 34 -2.96 5.07 -4.29
CA LYS A 34 -3.56 6.41 -4.15
C LYS A 34 -5.08 6.39 -4.08
N THR A 35 -5.71 5.25 -4.32
CA THR A 35 -7.17 5.12 -4.51
C THR A 35 -7.88 4.42 -3.35
N VAL A 36 -7.14 3.86 -2.38
CA VAL A 36 -7.74 3.31 -1.17
C VAL A 36 -8.07 4.41 -0.17
N SER A 37 -9.00 4.14 0.74
CA SER A 37 -9.31 5.08 1.82
C SER A 37 -8.13 5.25 2.80
N ALA A 38 -8.21 6.30 3.62
CA ALA A 38 -7.24 6.55 4.69
C ALA A 38 -7.22 5.44 5.76
N LEU A 39 -8.28 4.64 5.87
CA LEU A 39 -8.42 3.56 6.84
C LEU A 39 -7.91 2.21 6.32
N ALA A 40 -7.54 2.13 5.04
CA ALA A 40 -6.99 0.91 4.48
C ALA A 40 -5.71 0.50 5.21
N PHE A 41 -5.51 -0.81 5.39
CA PHE A 41 -4.38 -1.36 6.12
C PHE A 41 -3.86 -2.63 5.47
N GLY A 42 -2.58 -2.93 5.66
CA GLY A 42 -1.94 -4.08 5.03
C GLY A 42 -0.43 -4.04 5.10
N HIS A 43 0.23 -4.80 4.23
CA HIS A 43 1.69 -4.86 4.19
C HIS A 43 2.20 -5.12 2.76
N GLN A 44 3.31 -4.47 2.42
CA GLN A 44 4.05 -4.76 1.19
C GLN A 44 5.00 -5.94 1.42
N GLY A 45 5.00 -6.90 0.51
CA GLY A 45 6.02 -7.93 0.44
C GLY A 45 7.22 -7.47 -0.37
N VAL A 46 8.37 -8.08 -0.13
CA VAL A 46 9.57 -7.83 -0.93
C VAL A 46 9.33 -8.35 -2.35
N GLY A 47 9.80 -7.59 -3.35
CA GLY A 47 9.85 -8.07 -4.73
C GLY A 47 8.56 -7.94 -5.54
N GLY A 48 7.62 -7.10 -5.12
CA GLY A 48 6.44 -6.76 -5.92
C GLY A 48 5.16 -7.45 -5.45
N GLN A 49 5.11 -7.80 -4.17
CA GLN A 49 3.95 -8.43 -3.53
C GLN A 49 3.29 -7.45 -2.58
N VAL A 50 1.99 -7.60 -2.34
CA VAL A 50 1.26 -6.77 -1.39
C VAL A 50 -0.07 -7.42 -1.01
N ALA A 51 -0.49 -7.23 0.23
CA ALA A 51 -1.86 -7.53 0.66
C ALA A 51 -2.39 -6.38 1.51
N TRP A 52 -3.63 -5.96 1.27
CA TRP A 52 -4.32 -4.94 2.06
C TRP A 52 -5.84 -5.15 2.08
N ALA A 53 -6.50 -4.52 3.04
CA ALA A 53 -7.94 -4.41 3.12
C ALA A 53 -8.33 -2.94 3.36
N ASP A 54 -9.39 -2.49 2.69
CA ASP A 54 -9.98 -1.18 2.85
C ASP A 54 -11.41 -1.31 3.40
N PRO A 55 -11.61 -1.07 4.71
CA PRO A 55 -12.92 -1.25 5.34
C PRO A 55 -13.96 -0.24 4.85
N GLN A 56 -13.55 0.89 4.26
CA GLN A 56 -14.49 1.92 3.81
C GLN A 56 -15.11 1.55 2.45
N SER A 57 -14.34 0.94 1.55
CA SER A 57 -14.84 0.42 0.27
C SER A 57 -15.34 -1.02 0.36
N GLY A 58 -14.98 -1.75 1.42
CA GLY A 58 -15.30 -3.17 1.58
C GLY A 58 -14.43 -4.10 0.75
N ILE A 59 -13.36 -3.60 0.13
CA ILE A 59 -12.46 -4.37 -0.73
C ILE A 59 -11.27 -4.90 0.07
N SER A 60 -10.89 -6.15 -0.20
CA SER A 60 -9.55 -6.66 0.10
C SER A 60 -8.85 -7.09 -1.17
N PHE A 61 -7.54 -6.90 -1.22
CA PHE A 61 -6.72 -7.18 -2.39
C PHE A 61 -5.41 -7.84 -1.98
N CYS A 62 -4.98 -8.80 -2.80
CA CYS A 62 -3.68 -9.45 -2.66
C CYS A 62 -3.04 -9.62 -4.05
N LEU A 63 -1.79 -9.18 -4.16
CA LEU A 63 -0.91 -9.42 -5.30
C LEU A 63 0.21 -10.36 -4.86
N LEU A 64 0.18 -11.56 -5.43
CA LEU A 64 1.22 -12.56 -5.25
C LEU A 64 1.92 -12.79 -6.59
N THR A 65 3.25 -12.80 -6.56
CA THR A 65 4.11 -13.10 -7.70
C THR A 65 4.83 -14.41 -7.44
N ASN A 66 5.18 -15.14 -8.50
CA ASN A 66 5.92 -16.40 -8.41
C ASN A 66 7.42 -16.21 -8.11
N GLY A 67 7.82 -15.05 -7.62
CA GLY A 67 9.22 -14.70 -7.37
C GLY A 67 9.40 -13.25 -6.96
N LEU A 68 10.63 -12.94 -6.57
CA LEU A 68 11.08 -11.61 -6.21
C LEU A 68 11.59 -10.90 -7.47
N ASP A 69 10.96 -9.79 -7.86
CA ASP A 69 11.54 -8.91 -8.86
C ASP A 69 12.73 -8.16 -8.25
N ALA A 70 13.93 -8.48 -8.71
CA ALA A 70 15.18 -7.89 -8.24
C ALA A 70 15.33 -6.42 -8.65
N ASN A 71 14.51 -5.91 -9.58
CA ASN A 71 14.50 -4.50 -9.95
C ASN A 71 13.50 -3.73 -9.06
N PRO A 72 13.98 -2.93 -8.09
CA PRO A 72 13.11 -2.26 -7.13
C PRO A 72 12.18 -1.23 -7.78
N LEU A 73 12.62 -0.56 -8.84
CA LEU A 73 11.80 0.43 -9.55
C LEU A 73 10.67 -0.23 -10.34
N ARG A 74 10.95 -1.38 -10.98
CA ARG A 74 9.94 -2.16 -11.69
C ARG A 74 8.92 -2.73 -10.72
N SER A 75 9.38 -3.39 -9.65
CA SER A 75 8.56 -3.91 -8.56
C SER A 75 7.64 -2.82 -7.99
N ALA A 76 8.18 -1.66 -7.65
CA ALA A 76 7.40 -0.55 -7.07
C ALA A 76 6.33 -0.01 -8.04
N ARG A 77 6.68 0.17 -9.33
CA ARG A 77 5.72 0.62 -10.35
C ARG A 77 4.60 -0.40 -10.56
N PHE A 78 4.94 -1.68 -10.58
CA PHE A 78 3.98 -2.76 -10.74
C PHE A 78 2.98 -2.83 -9.58
N CYS A 79 3.46 -2.89 -8.32
CA CYS A 79 2.60 -2.84 -7.14
C CYS A 79 1.71 -1.59 -7.12
N SER A 80 2.30 -0.40 -7.36
CA SER A 80 1.54 0.85 -7.34
C SER A 80 0.43 0.86 -8.39
N ALA A 81 0.71 0.39 -9.60
CA ALA A 81 -0.29 0.31 -10.67
C ALA A 81 -1.45 -0.63 -10.31
N LEU A 82 -1.17 -1.81 -9.74
CA LEU A 82 -2.21 -2.77 -9.38
C LEU A 82 -3.00 -2.36 -8.14
N ASN A 83 -2.34 -1.79 -7.12
CA ASN A 83 -3.02 -1.21 -5.96
C ASN A 83 -4.01 -0.12 -6.38
N ASN A 84 -3.60 0.78 -7.27
CA ASN A 84 -4.47 1.85 -7.75
C ASN A 84 -5.70 1.30 -8.49
N ARG A 85 -5.51 0.28 -9.33
CA ARG A 85 -6.61 -0.37 -10.06
C ARG A 85 -7.56 -1.10 -9.12
N ALA A 86 -7.03 -1.84 -8.15
CA ALA A 86 -7.84 -2.57 -7.17
C ALA A 86 -8.64 -1.62 -6.26
N GLY A 87 -8.03 -0.55 -5.75
CA GLY A 87 -8.74 0.46 -4.94
C GLY A 87 -9.82 1.19 -5.73
N ALA A 88 -9.60 1.46 -7.02
CA ALA A 88 -10.59 2.12 -7.88
C ALA A 88 -11.84 1.26 -8.16
N CYS A 89 -11.80 -0.06 -7.91
CA CYS A 89 -12.98 -0.92 -8.01
C CYS A 89 -14.00 -0.67 -6.88
N GLY A 90 -13.61 0.04 -5.82
CA GLY A 90 -14.44 0.31 -4.65
C GLY A 90 -15.09 1.68 -4.65
N GLU A 91 -14.85 2.49 -5.68
CA GLU A 91 -15.61 3.72 -5.90
C GLU A 91 -16.99 3.35 -6.50
N PRO A 92 -18.07 4.06 -6.11
CA PRO A 92 -19.38 3.90 -6.76
C PRO A 92 -19.34 4.27 -8.26
#